data_AF-A0A4P9WW84-F1
#
_entry.id   AF-A0A4P9WW84-F1
#
_cell.length_a   1.000
_cell.length_b   1.000
_cell.length_c   1.000
_cell.angle_alpha   90.00
_cell.angle_beta   90.00
_cell.angle_gamma   90.00
#
_symmetry.space_group_name_H-M   'P 1'
#
loop_
_entity.id
_entity.type
_entity.pdbx_description
1 polymer ?
#
loop_
_entity_poly.entity_id
_entity_poly.type
_entity_poly.pdbx_seq_one_letter_code
_entity_poly.pdbx_strand_id
1 'polypeptide(L)'
;MADRVKINTESLLNIELPFIKVPYEQLRRLNKLCQKHIERDGAYLHTALDKVAQDHLKQTRLADLDAIIARAAGLQVKLTDLHAQEASYVASSRARLDYLQHVADMATADDPRWREYTQGRLVRMTIDYLLRKNCVAAARLLAQETGLEALVDLALFDEMQRIEAGLARGSCAEGLQWCSENRSALKKIKSRLEFFLRLQEYIELIKQRKYMDAHAYARKWLVLWRDEHMQEIEHAMGLLACPVATTTCRLYQAMLAPEQWQVLRDEFRANCYALHSMAEQAPLVLTLQAGLTALKTPHCGHPGDIHVNCPVCRTQTLGTLAQ
;
A
#
# COMPACT_ATOMS: atom_id res chain seq x y z
N MET A 1 -10.66 -11.52 -47.62
CA MET A 1 -10.64 -10.36 -46.71
C MET A 1 -10.22 -10.90 -45.35
N ALA A 2 -9.04 -10.54 -44.86
CA ALA A 2 -8.63 -10.95 -43.52
C ALA A 2 -9.63 -10.33 -42.53
N ASP A 3 -10.27 -11.16 -41.69
CA ASP A 3 -11.12 -10.67 -40.61
C ASP A 3 -10.26 -9.78 -39.71
N ARG A 4 -10.50 -8.46 -39.78
CA ARG A 4 -9.82 -7.51 -38.90
C ARG A 4 -10.22 -7.83 -37.48
N VAL A 5 -9.24 -8.09 -36.63
CA VAL A 5 -9.48 -8.37 -35.21
C VAL A 5 -10.06 -7.10 -34.58
N LYS A 6 -11.36 -7.13 -34.31
CA LYS A 6 -12.07 -6.07 -33.59
C LYS A 6 -11.62 -6.07 -32.14
N ILE A 7 -11.34 -4.88 -31.61
CA ILE A 7 -10.95 -4.71 -30.21
C ILE A 7 -12.22 -4.75 -29.36
N ASN A 8 -12.26 -5.64 -28.37
CA ASN A 8 -13.28 -5.60 -27.32
C ASN A 8 -12.86 -4.55 -26.28
N THR A 9 -13.25 -3.30 -26.53
CA THR A 9 -12.88 -2.13 -25.70
C THR A 9 -13.39 -2.26 -24.28
N GLU A 10 -14.62 -2.73 -24.08
CA GLU A 10 -15.22 -2.89 -22.75
C GLU A 10 -14.42 -3.89 -21.88
N SER A 11 -14.07 -5.05 -22.44
CA SER A 11 -13.30 -6.06 -21.70
C SER A 11 -11.88 -5.57 -21.38
N LEU A 12 -11.26 -4.83 -22.30
CA LEU A 12 -9.94 -4.24 -22.09
C LEU A 12 -9.96 -3.18 -20.96
N LEU A 13 -10.96 -2.29 -20.97
CA LEU A 13 -11.12 -1.27 -19.94
C LEU A 13 -11.39 -1.88 -18.56
N ASN A 14 -12.14 -2.98 -18.49
CA ASN A 14 -12.35 -3.72 -17.24
C ASN A 14 -11.03 -4.26 -16.65
N ILE A 15 -10.11 -4.73 -17.49
CA ILE A 15 -8.79 -5.19 -17.05
C ILE A 15 -7.92 -4.02 -16.57
N GLU A 16 -8.08 -2.83 -17.16
CA GLU A 16 -7.36 -1.62 -16.74
C GLU A 16 -7.99 -0.93 -15.52
N LEU A 17 -9.08 -1.44 -14.94
CA LEU A 17 -9.72 -0.78 -13.79
C LEU A 17 -8.75 -0.48 -12.62
N PRO A 18 -7.81 -1.37 -12.22
CA PRO A 18 -6.83 -1.06 -11.18
C PRO A 18 -5.92 0.14 -11.53
N PHE A 19 -5.64 0.37 -12.81
CA PHE A 19 -4.81 1.48 -13.28
C PHE A 19 -5.38 2.85 -12.90
N ILE A 20 -6.71 2.99 -12.89
CA ILE A 20 -7.39 4.24 -12.50
C ILE A 20 -7.73 4.26 -11.01
N LYS A 21 -7.99 3.09 -10.39
CA LYS A 21 -8.40 3.02 -8.99
C LYS A 21 -7.34 3.51 -8.00
N VAL A 22 -6.06 3.27 -8.26
CA VAL A 22 -4.98 3.69 -7.34
C VAL A 22 -4.98 5.21 -7.10
N PRO A 23 -4.86 6.07 -8.13
CA PRO A 23 -4.87 7.51 -7.91
C PRO A 23 -6.23 8.03 -7.42
N TYR A 24 -7.33 7.37 -7.79
CA TYR A 24 -8.65 7.68 -7.24
C TYR A 24 -8.72 7.44 -5.72
N GLU A 25 -8.26 6.29 -5.22
CA GLU A 25 -8.26 6.01 -3.78
C GLU A 25 -7.24 6.87 -3.01
N GLN A 26 -6.15 7.31 -3.66
CA GLN A 26 -5.24 8.32 -3.12
C GLN A 26 -5.96 9.68 -2.96
N LEU A 27 -6.61 10.18 -4.03
CA LEU A 27 -7.39 11.43 -3.99
C LEU A 27 -8.49 11.38 -2.93
N ARG A 28 -9.27 10.29 -2.89
CA ARG A 28 -10.37 10.11 -1.95
C ARG A 28 -9.90 10.14 -0.49
N ARG A 29 -8.75 9.54 -0.18
CA ARG A 29 -8.17 9.56 1.17
C ARG A 29 -7.60 10.93 1.51
N LEU A 30 -6.89 11.54 0.56
CA LEU A 30 -6.34 12.88 0.73
C LEU A 30 -7.45 13.91 1.00
N ASN A 31 -8.56 13.84 0.27
CA ASN A 31 -9.71 14.72 0.47
C ASN A 31 -10.31 14.58 1.88
N LYS A 32 -10.48 13.35 2.38
CA LYS A 32 -10.93 13.11 3.77
C LYS A 32 -9.94 13.61 4.81
N LEU A 33 -8.64 13.48 4.54
CA LEU A 33 -7.60 13.99 5.42
C LEU A 33 -7.64 15.52 5.48
N CYS A 34 -7.75 16.17 4.33
CA CYS A 34 -7.93 17.62 4.20
C CYS A 34 -9.17 18.09 4.96
N GLN A 35 -10.33 17.46 4.73
CA GLN A 35 -11.58 17.76 5.43
C GLN A 35 -11.41 17.64 6.96
N LYS A 36 -10.78 16.56 7.44
CA LYS A 36 -10.54 16.36 8.88
C LYS A 36 -9.66 17.47 9.48
N HIS A 37 -8.64 17.94 8.76
CA HIS A 37 -7.80 19.05 9.21
C HIS A 37 -8.59 20.35 9.28
N ILE A 38 -9.36 20.67 8.23
CA ILE A 38 -10.20 21.86 8.15
C ILE A 38 -11.25 21.86 9.27
N GLU A 39 -11.97 20.75 9.47
CA GLU A 39 -13.02 20.67 10.50
C GLU A 39 -12.43 20.77 11.91
N ARG A 40 -11.37 20.01 12.20
CA ARG A 40 -10.76 20.00 13.55
C ARG A 40 -10.13 21.34 13.90
N ASP A 41 -9.28 21.85 13.02
CA ASP A 41 -8.52 23.07 13.30
C ASP A 41 -9.39 24.31 13.09
N GLY A 42 -10.33 24.29 12.14
CA GLY A 42 -11.33 25.33 11.96
C GLY A 42 -12.28 25.50 13.14
N ALA A 43 -12.81 24.40 13.70
CA ALA A 43 -13.66 24.46 14.90
C ALA A 43 -12.90 25.01 16.11
N TYR A 44 -11.62 24.63 16.27
CA TYR A 44 -10.77 25.17 17.32
C TYR A 44 -10.55 26.68 17.14
N LEU A 45 -10.17 27.11 15.92
CA LEU A 45 -9.90 28.51 15.62
C LEU A 45 -11.15 29.37 15.82
N HIS A 46 -12.32 28.93 15.35
CA HIS A 46 -13.58 29.62 15.55
C HIS A 46 -13.87 29.83 17.05
N THR A 47 -13.80 28.74 17.83
CA THR A 47 -14.05 28.80 19.29
C THR A 47 -13.05 29.70 20.01
N ALA A 48 -11.77 29.67 19.61
CA ALA A 48 -10.74 30.49 20.23
C ALA A 48 -10.93 31.98 19.88
N LEU A 49 -11.27 32.30 18.64
CA LEU A 49 -11.54 33.66 18.19
C LEU A 49 -12.79 34.25 18.86
N ASP A 50 -13.87 33.48 19.02
CA ASP A 50 -15.08 33.93 19.71
C ASP A 50 -14.80 34.32 21.17
N LYS A 51 -13.98 33.53 21.88
CA LYS A 51 -13.57 33.84 23.26
C LYS A 51 -12.79 35.14 23.33
N VAL A 52 -11.83 35.33 22.43
CA VAL A 52 -11.07 36.57 22.32
C VAL A 52 -11.98 37.77 22.05
N ALA A 53 -12.98 37.60 21.18
CA ALA A 53 -13.94 38.65 20.86
C ALA A 53 -14.85 39.01 22.06
N GLN A 54 -15.21 38.02 22.88
CA GLN A 54 -16.05 38.21 24.09
C GLN A 54 -15.27 38.81 25.28
N ASP A 55 -13.99 38.48 25.45
CA ASP A 55 -13.15 38.95 26.58
C ASP A 55 -12.69 40.42 26.45
N HIS A 56 -13.26 41.18 25.51
CA HIS A 56 -13.03 42.62 25.32
C HIS A 56 -11.55 43.06 25.25
N LEU A 57 -10.64 42.33 24.59
CA LEU A 57 -9.21 42.68 24.30
C LEU A 57 -8.30 43.10 25.47
N LYS A 58 -8.84 43.57 26.60
CA LYS A 58 -8.13 44.04 27.80
C LYS A 58 -7.83 42.89 28.76
N GLN A 59 -8.57 41.79 28.67
CA GLN A 59 -8.34 40.55 29.44
C GLN A 59 -7.73 39.43 28.60
N THR A 60 -7.69 39.59 27.27
CA THR A 60 -7.07 38.63 26.36
C THR A 60 -5.56 38.63 26.54
N ARG A 61 -4.97 37.47 26.85
CA ARG A 61 -3.52 37.35 26.97
C ARG A 61 -2.90 37.26 25.58
N LEU A 62 -1.78 37.96 25.36
CA LEU A 62 -1.01 37.88 24.10
C LEU A 62 -0.68 36.42 23.71
N ALA A 63 -0.39 35.58 24.71
CA ALA A 63 -0.12 34.16 24.50
C ALA A 63 -1.29 33.39 23.85
N ASP A 64 -2.54 33.81 24.08
CA ASP A 64 -3.72 33.18 23.47
C ASP A 64 -3.80 33.53 21.98
N LEU A 65 -3.49 34.78 21.62
CA LEU A 65 -3.38 35.21 20.21
C LEU A 65 -2.22 34.51 19.50
N ASP A 66 -1.06 34.40 20.14
CA ASP A 66 0.09 33.68 19.59
C ASP A 66 -0.23 32.21 19.34
N ALA A 67 -0.99 31.56 20.24
CA ALA A 67 -1.43 30.18 20.05
C ALA A 67 -2.40 30.03 18.86
N ILE A 68 -3.34 30.98 18.69
CA ILE A 68 -4.26 31.01 17.54
C ILE A 68 -3.48 31.18 16.23
N ILE A 69 -2.54 32.14 16.19
CA ILE A 69 -1.68 32.40 15.02
C ILE A 69 -0.85 31.16 14.70
N ALA A 70 -0.19 30.56 15.69
CA ALA A 70 0.62 29.35 15.50
C ALA A 70 -0.22 28.19 14.97
N ARG A 71 -1.46 28.03 15.44
CA ARG A 71 -2.37 27.00 14.96
C ARG A 71 -2.83 27.26 13.52
N ALA A 72 -3.17 28.49 13.18
CA ALA A 72 -3.58 28.89 11.84
C ALA A 72 -2.43 28.74 10.83
N ALA A 73 -1.23 29.19 11.18
CA ALA A 73 -0.03 29.01 10.35
C ALA A 73 0.29 27.52 10.16
N GLY A 74 0.20 26.72 11.23
CA GLY A 74 0.39 25.27 11.16
C GLY A 74 -0.67 24.56 10.29
N LEU A 75 -1.91 25.07 10.25
CA LEU A 75 -2.94 24.58 9.34
C LEU A 75 -2.63 24.98 7.89
N GLN A 76 -2.24 26.24 7.65
CA GLN A 76 -1.89 26.73 6.32
C GLN A 76 -0.80 25.87 5.68
N VAL A 77 0.32 25.65 6.38
CA VAL A 77 1.43 24.81 5.89
C VAL A 77 0.93 23.42 5.49
N LYS A 78 0.15 22.77 6.35
CA LYS A 78 -0.40 21.44 6.08
C LYS A 78 -1.34 21.43 4.86
N LEU A 79 -2.20 22.43 4.73
CA LEU A 79 -3.12 22.51 3.59
C LEU A 79 -2.36 22.77 2.28
N THR A 80 -1.27 23.54 2.31
CA THR A 80 -0.38 23.72 1.15
C THR A 80 0.25 22.39 0.73
N ASP A 81 0.78 21.61 1.68
CA ASP A 81 1.37 20.29 1.39
C ASP A 81 0.33 19.32 0.81
N LEU A 82 -0.88 19.29 1.40
CA LEU A 82 -1.99 18.45 0.92
C LEU A 82 -2.46 18.90 -0.47
N HIS A 83 -2.50 20.20 -0.75
CA HIS A 83 -2.89 20.70 -2.07
C HIS A 83 -1.86 20.35 -3.15
N ALA A 84 -0.56 20.38 -2.83
CA ALA A 84 0.48 19.94 -3.75
C ALA A 84 0.35 18.43 -4.08
N GLN A 85 0.05 17.60 -3.07
CA GLN A 85 -0.23 16.18 -3.28
C GLN A 85 -1.50 15.96 -4.12
N GLU A 86 -2.56 16.74 -3.87
CA GLU A 86 -3.80 16.68 -4.63
C GLU A 86 -3.54 16.98 -6.12
N ALA A 87 -2.81 18.06 -6.41
CA ALA A 87 -2.44 18.43 -7.77
C ALA A 87 -1.67 17.30 -8.48
N SER A 88 -0.74 16.65 -7.78
CA SER A 88 0.01 15.49 -8.32
C SER A 88 -0.92 14.32 -8.65
N TYR A 89 -1.86 13.97 -7.76
CA TYR A 89 -2.78 12.87 -8.01
C TYR A 89 -3.79 13.20 -9.11
N VAL A 90 -4.30 14.43 -9.18
CA VAL A 90 -5.18 14.89 -10.28
C VAL A 90 -4.46 14.83 -11.62
N ALA A 91 -3.21 15.28 -11.68
CA ALA A 91 -2.38 15.22 -12.89
C ALA A 91 -2.18 13.77 -13.35
N SER A 92 -1.85 12.87 -12.41
CA SER A 92 -1.75 11.43 -12.67
C SER A 92 -3.08 10.84 -13.16
N SER A 93 -4.19 11.11 -12.47
CA SER A 93 -5.53 10.66 -12.92
C SER A 93 -5.86 11.13 -14.32
N ARG A 94 -5.59 12.40 -14.65
CA ARG A 94 -5.84 12.95 -15.98
C ARG A 94 -4.98 12.25 -17.04
N ALA A 95 -3.67 12.13 -16.82
CA ALA A 95 -2.77 11.45 -17.75
C ALA A 95 -3.21 10.00 -18.03
N ARG A 96 -3.68 9.28 -17.01
CA ARG A 96 -4.18 7.91 -17.18
C ARG A 96 -5.51 7.83 -17.91
N LEU A 97 -6.44 8.75 -17.65
CA LEU A 97 -7.70 8.84 -18.38
C LEU A 97 -7.47 9.19 -19.85
N ASP A 98 -6.63 10.18 -20.12
CA ASP A 98 -6.23 10.55 -21.49
C ASP A 98 -5.61 9.33 -22.18
N TYR A 99 -4.68 8.63 -21.53
CA TYR A 99 -4.06 7.41 -22.05
C TYR A 99 -5.09 6.31 -22.42
N LEU A 100 -6.11 6.09 -21.59
CA LEU A 100 -7.16 5.11 -21.87
C LEU A 100 -8.18 5.59 -22.92
N GLN A 101 -8.45 6.89 -23.00
CA GLN A 101 -9.39 7.45 -23.97
C GLN A 101 -8.94 7.19 -25.41
N HIS A 102 -7.63 7.31 -25.67
CA HIS A 102 -7.06 6.95 -26.98
C HIS A 102 -7.38 5.50 -27.39
N VAL A 103 -7.61 4.61 -26.42
CA VAL A 103 -7.96 3.19 -26.66
C VAL A 103 -9.43 2.99 -26.97
N ALA A 104 -10.31 3.78 -26.35
CA ALA A 104 -11.74 3.73 -26.65
C ALA A 104 -12.03 4.12 -28.11
N ASP A 105 -11.20 5.01 -28.69
CA ASP A 105 -11.33 5.49 -30.06
C ASP A 105 -10.75 4.53 -31.11
N MET A 106 -10.07 3.44 -30.70
CA MET A 106 -9.47 2.45 -31.61
C MET A 106 -10.45 1.30 -31.92
N ALA A 107 -10.80 1.12 -33.20
CA ALA A 107 -11.76 0.09 -33.63
C ALA A 107 -11.12 -1.29 -33.94
N THR A 108 -9.85 -1.31 -34.35
CA THR A 108 -9.18 -2.53 -34.87
C THR A 108 -7.73 -2.62 -34.41
N ALA A 109 -7.25 -3.85 -34.20
CA ALA A 109 -5.86 -4.12 -33.78
C ALA A 109 -4.79 -3.77 -34.84
N ASP A 110 -5.21 -3.47 -36.08
CA ASP A 110 -4.33 -3.03 -37.17
C ASP A 110 -3.94 -1.54 -37.06
N ASP A 111 -4.57 -0.77 -36.17
CA ASP A 111 -4.23 0.63 -35.92
C ASP A 111 -2.80 0.73 -35.35
N PRO A 112 -1.89 1.54 -35.91
CA PRO A 112 -0.55 1.73 -35.35
C PRO A 112 -0.54 2.12 -33.87
N ARG A 113 -1.55 2.89 -33.43
CA ARG A 113 -1.73 3.32 -32.04
C ARG A 113 -2.01 2.15 -31.09
N TRP A 114 -2.53 1.03 -31.61
CA TRP A 114 -2.73 -0.19 -30.83
C TRP A 114 -1.40 -0.80 -30.38
N ARG A 115 -0.38 -0.76 -31.26
CA ARG A 115 0.96 -1.24 -30.95
C ARG A 115 1.60 -0.36 -29.87
N GLU A 116 1.50 0.96 -30.01
CA GLU A 116 2.01 1.92 -29.02
C GLU A 116 1.36 1.70 -27.65
N TYR A 117 0.04 1.59 -27.59
CA TYR A 117 -0.70 1.29 -26.35
C TYR A 117 -0.26 -0.03 -25.73
N THR A 118 -0.15 -1.10 -26.52
CA THR A 118 0.21 -2.44 -26.01
C THR A 118 1.64 -2.45 -25.47
N GLN A 119 2.58 -1.77 -26.15
CA GLN A 119 3.95 -1.62 -25.70
C GLN A 119 4.02 -0.78 -24.41
N GLY A 120 3.35 0.37 -24.37
CA GLY A 120 3.27 1.21 -23.16
C GLY A 120 2.64 0.47 -21.98
N ARG A 121 1.58 -0.30 -22.21
CA ARG A 121 0.96 -1.19 -21.21
C ARG A 121 1.94 -2.21 -20.66
N LEU A 122 2.69 -2.90 -21.52
CA LEU A 122 3.71 -3.85 -21.09
C LEU A 122 4.78 -3.16 -20.22
N VAL A 123 5.29 -2.00 -20.65
CA VAL A 123 6.30 -1.25 -19.89
C VAL A 123 5.75 -0.83 -18.52
N ARG A 124 4.52 -0.29 -18.44
CA ARG A 124 3.86 0.04 -17.16
C ARG A 124 3.80 -1.16 -16.22
N MET A 125 3.40 -2.33 -16.74
CA MET A 125 3.31 -3.56 -15.97
C MET A 125 4.68 -4.07 -15.51
N THR A 126 5.72 -3.89 -16.33
CA THR A 126 7.10 -4.18 -15.95
C THR A 126 7.60 -3.23 -14.86
N ILE A 127 7.31 -1.93 -14.95
CA ILE A 127 7.65 -0.96 -13.90
C ILE A 127 6.98 -1.34 -12.58
N ASP A 128 5.68 -1.63 -12.57
CA ASP A 128 4.96 -2.12 -11.37
C ASP A 128 5.62 -3.39 -10.81
N TYR A 129 5.96 -4.37 -11.65
CA TYR A 129 6.65 -5.58 -11.21
C TYR A 129 8.00 -5.28 -10.54
N LEU A 130 8.81 -4.41 -11.16
CA LEU A 130 10.11 -4.00 -10.62
C LEU A 130 9.96 -3.30 -9.27
N LEU A 131 8.96 -2.41 -9.12
CA LEU A 131 8.67 -1.74 -7.85
C LEU A 131 8.28 -2.74 -6.77
N ARG A 132 7.43 -3.73 -7.09
CA ARG A 132 7.03 -4.80 -6.17
C ARG A 132 8.18 -5.71 -5.75
N LYS A 133 9.18 -5.89 -6.61
CA LYS A 133 10.42 -6.64 -6.31
C LYS A 133 11.52 -5.74 -5.71
N ASN A 134 11.19 -4.51 -5.32
CA ASN A 134 12.11 -3.54 -4.71
C ASN A 134 13.28 -3.12 -5.64
N CYS A 135 13.14 -3.30 -6.95
CA CYS A 135 14.10 -2.87 -7.97
C CYS A 135 13.84 -1.42 -8.41
N VAL A 136 13.78 -0.49 -7.46
CA VAL A 136 13.28 0.88 -7.66
C VAL A 136 14.13 1.69 -8.64
N ALA A 137 15.45 1.56 -8.60
CA ALA A 137 16.34 2.28 -9.52
C ALA A 137 16.06 1.92 -10.99
N ALA A 138 15.90 0.64 -11.29
CA ALA A 138 15.56 0.16 -12.64
C ALA A 138 14.16 0.62 -13.06
N ALA A 139 13.19 0.57 -12.14
CA ALA A 139 11.83 1.03 -12.41
C ALA A 139 11.77 2.53 -12.75
N ARG A 140 12.52 3.37 -12.02
CA ARG A 140 12.61 4.81 -12.28
C ARG A 140 13.30 5.12 -13.60
N LEU A 141 14.43 4.46 -13.88
CA LEU A 141 15.14 4.63 -15.15
C LEU A 141 14.23 4.27 -16.33
N LEU A 142 13.55 3.12 -16.25
CA LEU A 142 12.63 2.68 -17.30
C LEU A 142 11.45 3.64 -17.47
N ALA A 143 10.89 4.17 -16.37
CA ALA A 143 9.82 5.16 -16.43
C ALA A 143 10.29 6.45 -17.13
N GLN A 144 11.49 6.93 -16.82
CA GLN A 144 12.10 8.14 -17.41
C GLN A 144 12.43 7.97 -18.90
N GLU A 145 13.07 6.86 -19.27
CA GLU A 145 13.44 6.61 -20.66
C GLU A 145 12.22 6.43 -21.58
N THR A 146 11.08 5.99 -21.03
CA THR A 146 9.84 5.77 -21.78
C THR A 146 8.82 6.90 -21.66
N GLY A 147 9.07 7.90 -20.80
CA GLY A 147 8.15 9.02 -20.57
C GLY A 147 6.83 8.60 -19.90
N LEU A 148 6.83 7.52 -19.11
CA LEU A 148 5.63 6.94 -18.50
C LEU A 148 5.50 7.26 -17.00
N GLU A 149 6.27 8.22 -16.47
CA GLU A 149 6.30 8.55 -15.03
C GLU A 149 4.92 8.95 -14.49
N ALA A 150 4.13 9.68 -15.28
CA ALA A 150 2.77 10.07 -14.92
C ALA A 150 1.78 8.88 -14.87
N LEU A 151 2.15 7.74 -15.45
CA LEU A 151 1.32 6.54 -15.54
C LEU A 151 1.71 5.45 -14.53
N VAL A 152 2.66 5.73 -13.63
CA VAL A 152 3.12 4.75 -12.64
C VAL A 152 3.08 5.32 -11.22
N ASP A 153 2.98 4.45 -10.23
CA ASP A 153 2.72 4.82 -8.83
C ASP A 153 4.01 4.95 -8.00
N LEU A 154 5.05 5.64 -8.52
CA LEU A 154 6.38 5.70 -7.89
C LEU A 154 6.34 6.16 -6.42
N ALA A 155 5.63 7.25 -6.13
CA ALA A 155 5.55 7.82 -4.78
C ALA A 155 4.88 6.86 -3.77
N LEU A 156 3.91 6.05 -4.22
CA LEU A 156 3.29 5.04 -3.38
C LEU A 156 4.30 3.96 -2.99
N PHE A 157 5.05 3.46 -3.98
CA PHE A 157 6.05 2.43 -3.71
C PHE A 157 7.24 2.95 -2.89
N ASP A 158 7.58 4.23 -2.97
CA ASP A 158 8.57 4.86 -2.09
C ASP A 158 8.15 4.83 -0.62
N GLU A 159 6.88 5.15 -0.34
CA GLU A 159 6.33 5.06 1.01
C GLU A 159 6.36 3.60 1.51
N MET A 160 5.92 2.66 0.67
CA MET A 160 5.95 1.23 0.99
C MET A 160 7.38 0.76 1.30
N GLN A 161 8.35 1.13 0.48
CA GLN A 161 9.75 0.76 0.66
C GLN A 161 10.32 1.34 1.96
N ARG A 162 10.00 2.59 2.28
CA ARG A 162 10.44 3.23 3.54
C ARG A 162 9.96 2.45 4.76
N ILE A 163 8.68 2.04 4.77
CA ILE A 163 8.09 1.26 5.87
C ILE A 163 8.68 -0.15 5.92
N GLU A 164 8.77 -0.83 4.77
CA GLU A 164 9.36 -2.16 4.70
C GLU A 164 10.83 -2.18 5.15
N ALA A 165 11.60 -1.14 4.82
CA ALA A 165 12.99 -0.99 5.26
C ALA A 165 13.07 -0.73 6.77
N GLY A 166 12.11 0.00 7.36
CA GLY A 166 11.97 0.14 8.82
C GLY A 166 11.77 -1.21 9.49
N LEU A 167 10.80 -1.99 9.00
CA LEU A 167 10.51 -3.34 9.50
C LEU A 167 11.73 -4.27 9.34
N ALA A 168 12.43 -4.22 8.21
CA ALA A 168 13.64 -5.02 7.99
C ALA A 168 14.78 -4.67 8.98
N ARG A 169 14.81 -3.44 9.51
CA ARG A 169 15.75 -3.01 10.57
C ARG A 169 15.21 -3.25 11.99
N GLY A 170 14.04 -3.85 12.13
CA GLY A 170 13.41 -4.11 13.43
C GLY A 170 12.70 -2.89 14.04
N SER A 171 12.29 -1.92 13.23
CA SER A 171 11.51 -0.74 13.66
C SER A 171 10.05 -0.87 13.21
N CYS A 172 9.12 -0.79 14.16
CA CYS A 172 7.68 -0.69 13.87
C CYS A 172 7.19 0.77 13.73
N ALA A 173 8.04 1.77 13.96
CA ALA A 173 7.62 3.16 14.10
C ALA A 173 6.92 3.70 12.84
N GLU A 174 7.52 3.49 11.67
CA GLU A 174 6.96 3.93 10.40
C GLU A 174 5.65 3.20 10.05
N GLY A 175 5.57 1.90 10.33
CA GLY A 175 4.36 1.10 10.12
C GLY A 175 3.21 1.52 11.04
N LEU A 176 3.50 1.80 12.31
CA LEU A 176 2.51 2.27 13.28
C LEU A 176 2.01 3.69 12.95
N GLN A 177 2.91 4.56 12.49
CA GLN A 177 2.55 5.88 12.00
C GLN A 177 1.58 5.76 10.82
N TRP A 178 1.91 4.91 9.83
CA TRP A 178 1.05 4.63 8.70
C TRP A 178 -0.32 4.05 9.11
N CYS A 179 -0.36 3.16 10.11
CA CYS A 179 -1.61 2.65 10.67
C CYS A 179 -2.47 3.77 11.26
N SER A 180 -1.84 4.72 11.96
CA SER A 180 -2.55 5.86 12.56
C SER A 180 -3.18 6.78 11.51
N GLU A 181 -2.47 7.01 10.40
CA GLU A 181 -2.91 7.83 9.27
C GLU A 181 -4.04 7.16 8.50
N ASN A 182 -4.00 5.82 8.37
CA ASN A 182 -4.96 5.02 7.62
C ASN A 182 -6.03 4.34 8.48
N ARG A 183 -6.14 4.68 9.77
CA ARG A 183 -6.96 3.96 10.77
C ARG A 183 -8.41 3.68 10.33
N SER A 184 -9.08 4.67 9.75
CA SER A 184 -10.49 4.52 9.33
C SER A 184 -10.65 3.57 8.14
N ALA A 185 -9.65 3.51 7.26
CA ALA A 185 -9.64 2.63 6.10
C ALA A 185 -9.23 1.21 6.52
N LEU A 186 -8.23 1.07 7.38
CA LEU A 186 -7.81 -0.21 7.97
C LEU A 186 -8.93 -0.90 8.73
N LYS A 187 -9.76 -0.15 9.47
CA LYS A 187 -10.95 -0.69 10.14
C LYS A 187 -11.95 -1.30 9.16
N LYS A 188 -12.11 -0.74 7.95
CA LYS A 188 -13.06 -1.25 6.94
C LYS A 188 -12.62 -2.58 6.36
N ILE A 189 -11.32 -2.76 6.17
CA ILE A 189 -10.75 -4.03 5.70
C ILE A 189 -10.46 -5.00 6.86
N LYS A 190 -10.84 -4.65 8.10
CA LYS A 190 -10.61 -5.45 9.32
C LYS A 190 -9.13 -5.87 9.48
N SER A 191 -8.24 -4.94 9.20
CA SER A 191 -6.79 -5.15 9.30
C SER A 191 -6.38 -5.47 10.73
N ARG A 192 -5.47 -6.44 10.86
CA ARG A 192 -4.81 -6.82 12.12
C ARG A 192 -3.39 -6.26 12.24
N LEU A 193 -2.93 -5.51 11.25
CA LEU A 193 -1.54 -5.04 11.15
C LEU A 193 -1.10 -4.24 12.38
N GLU A 194 -1.93 -3.29 12.85
CA GLU A 194 -1.58 -2.47 14.01
C GLU A 194 -1.36 -3.34 15.25
N PHE A 195 -2.20 -4.35 15.48
CA PHE A 195 -2.04 -5.29 16.58
C PHE A 195 -0.71 -6.05 16.46
N PHE A 196 -0.40 -6.63 15.29
CA PHE A 196 0.83 -7.39 15.11
C PHE A 196 2.10 -6.53 15.24
N LEU A 197 2.09 -5.28 14.76
CA LEU A 197 3.19 -4.35 14.97
C LEU A 197 3.39 -4.01 16.45
N ARG A 198 2.29 -3.78 17.18
CA ARG A 198 2.33 -3.54 18.64
C ARG A 198 2.82 -4.76 19.41
N LEU A 199 2.41 -5.95 19.00
CA LEU A 199 2.85 -7.23 19.56
C LEU A 199 4.36 -7.41 19.35
N GLN A 200 4.88 -7.08 18.16
CA GLN A 200 6.31 -7.14 17.87
C GLN A 200 7.12 -6.17 18.75
N GLU A 201 6.68 -4.91 18.92
CA GLU A 201 7.35 -3.96 19.83
C GLU A 201 7.42 -4.52 21.26
N TYR A 202 6.35 -5.17 21.72
CA TYR A 202 6.33 -5.85 23.02
C TYR A 202 7.34 -7.01 23.08
N ILE A 203 7.40 -7.86 22.06
CA ILE A 203 8.36 -8.97 21.98
C ILE A 203 9.81 -8.45 21.99
N GLU A 204 10.09 -7.35 21.30
CA GLU A 204 11.43 -6.73 21.31
C GLU A 204 11.81 -6.17 22.69
N LEU A 205 10.86 -5.64 23.46
CA LEU A 205 11.11 -5.24 24.86
C LEU A 205 11.48 -6.45 25.73
N ILE A 206 10.82 -7.60 25.53
CA ILE A 206 11.16 -8.85 26.22
C ILE A 206 12.56 -9.33 25.82
N LYS A 207 12.89 -9.32 24.52
CA LYS A 207 14.23 -9.70 24.02
C LYS A 207 15.34 -8.86 24.63
N GLN A 208 15.07 -7.58 24.87
CA GLN A 208 15.99 -6.65 25.55
C GLN A 208 15.99 -6.78 27.09
N ARG A 209 15.22 -7.72 27.66
CA ARG A 209 15.04 -7.92 29.11
C ARG A 209 14.46 -6.70 29.85
N LYS A 210 13.76 -5.82 29.14
CA LYS A 210 13.09 -4.64 29.70
C LYS A 210 11.68 -4.99 30.16
N TYR A 211 11.56 -5.91 31.12
CA TYR A 211 10.28 -6.51 31.48
C TYR A 211 9.27 -5.51 32.08
N MET A 212 9.74 -4.52 32.84
CA MET A 212 8.88 -3.48 33.40
C MET A 212 8.26 -2.61 32.30
N ASP A 213 9.06 -2.22 31.30
CA ASP A 213 8.59 -1.47 30.15
C ASP A 213 7.63 -2.31 29.30
N ALA A 214 7.95 -3.60 29.07
CA ALA A 214 7.09 -4.53 28.35
C ALA A 214 5.72 -4.67 29.03
N HIS A 215 5.68 -4.79 30.36
CA HIS A 215 4.43 -4.87 31.12
C HIS A 215 3.61 -3.57 31.01
N ALA A 216 4.25 -2.41 31.19
CA ALA A 216 3.57 -1.11 31.03
C ALA A 216 3.04 -0.93 29.60
N TYR A 217 3.81 -1.36 28.61
CA TYR A 217 3.46 -1.30 27.20
C TYR A 217 2.26 -2.19 26.86
N ALA A 218 2.26 -3.44 27.34
CA ALA A 218 1.14 -4.37 27.14
C ALA A 218 -0.18 -3.81 27.72
N ARG A 219 -0.12 -3.23 28.93
CA ARG A 219 -1.30 -2.60 29.56
C ARG A 219 -1.83 -1.40 28.78
N LYS A 220 -0.94 -0.64 28.14
CA LYS A 220 -1.30 0.55 27.37
C LYS A 220 -1.89 0.20 26.01
N TRP A 221 -1.27 -0.73 25.28
CA TRP A 221 -1.58 -1.00 23.88
C TRP A 221 -2.29 -2.34 23.68
N LEU A 222 -1.73 -3.45 24.15
CA LEU A 222 -2.28 -4.79 23.85
C LEU A 222 -3.65 -5.04 24.48
N VAL A 223 -3.95 -4.44 25.63
CA VAL A 223 -5.27 -4.54 26.30
C VAL A 223 -6.43 -4.08 25.40
N LEU A 224 -6.17 -3.17 24.45
CA LEU A 224 -7.19 -2.69 23.51
C LEU A 224 -7.73 -3.79 22.59
N TRP A 225 -6.98 -4.89 22.43
CA TRP A 225 -7.34 -6.03 21.57
C TRP A 225 -7.66 -7.30 22.37
N ARG A 226 -7.85 -7.20 23.69
CA ARG A 226 -8.09 -8.37 24.55
C ARG A 226 -9.26 -9.25 24.09
N ASP A 227 -10.33 -8.64 23.56
CA ASP A 227 -11.53 -9.37 23.19
C ASP A 227 -11.39 -10.03 21.80
N GLU A 228 -10.48 -9.53 20.96
CA GLU A 228 -10.27 -9.99 19.57
C GLU A 228 -9.06 -10.92 19.41
N HIS A 229 -8.02 -10.75 20.23
CA HIS A 229 -6.70 -11.39 20.09
C HIS A 229 -6.15 -11.94 21.42
N MET A 230 -7.04 -12.45 22.29
CA MET A 230 -6.64 -12.94 23.63
C MET A 230 -5.55 -14.02 23.55
N GLN A 231 -5.67 -14.97 22.63
CA GLN A 231 -4.73 -16.10 22.54
C GLN A 231 -3.32 -15.64 22.19
N GLU A 232 -3.19 -14.73 21.21
CA GLU A 232 -1.92 -14.16 20.80
C GLU A 232 -1.28 -13.35 21.93
N ILE A 233 -2.09 -12.62 22.70
CA ILE A 233 -1.65 -11.88 23.88
C ILE A 233 -1.18 -12.85 24.98
N GLU A 234 -1.93 -13.89 25.29
CA GLU A 234 -1.56 -14.89 26.31
C GLU A 234 -0.25 -15.59 25.95
N HIS A 235 -0.08 -16.01 24.70
CA HIS A 235 1.17 -16.60 24.23
C HIS A 235 2.34 -15.64 24.35
N ALA A 236 2.18 -14.37 23.97
CA ALA A 236 3.22 -13.37 24.10
C ALA A 236 3.55 -13.08 25.58
N MET A 237 2.55 -13.00 26.45
CA MET A 237 2.75 -12.83 27.89
C MET A 237 3.47 -14.04 28.52
N GLY A 238 3.27 -15.25 27.98
CA GLY A 238 4.00 -16.45 28.36
C GLY A 238 5.52 -16.35 28.15
N LEU A 239 5.98 -15.48 27.24
CA LEU A 239 7.41 -15.22 27.04
C LEU A 239 8.09 -14.60 28.27
N LEU A 240 7.34 -13.96 29.18
CA LEU A 240 7.90 -13.44 30.44
C LEU A 240 8.38 -14.54 31.39
N ALA A 241 7.74 -15.72 31.32
CA ALA A 241 8.09 -16.87 32.15
C ALA A 241 9.16 -17.77 31.52
N CYS A 242 9.47 -17.55 30.23
CA CYS A 242 10.39 -18.39 29.46
C CYS A 242 11.70 -17.65 29.17
N PRO A 243 12.87 -18.26 29.44
CA PRO A 243 14.13 -17.62 29.08
C PRO A 243 14.28 -17.54 27.55
N VAL A 244 14.30 -16.32 27.02
CA VAL A 244 14.43 -16.01 25.59
C VAL A 244 15.61 -16.73 24.93
N ALA A 245 16.73 -16.87 25.64
CA ALA A 245 17.97 -17.43 25.11
C ALA A 245 18.03 -18.96 25.08
N THR A 246 17.17 -19.67 25.81
CA THR A 246 17.27 -21.14 25.98
C THR A 246 15.95 -21.88 25.79
N THR A 247 14.90 -21.20 25.32
CA THR A 247 13.59 -21.83 25.16
C THR A 247 13.64 -22.96 24.12
N THR A 248 13.15 -24.14 24.48
CA THR A 248 13.00 -25.30 23.59
C THR A 248 11.59 -25.40 23.01
N CYS A 249 10.67 -24.55 23.48
CA CYS A 249 9.30 -24.49 23.00
C CYS A 249 9.25 -23.89 21.58
N ARG A 250 8.81 -24.69 20.61
CA ARG A 250 8.71 -24.27 19.19
C ARG A 250 7.84 -23.03 18.99
N LEU A 251 6.77 -22.88 19.77
CA LEU A 251 5.88 -21.73 19.71
C LEU A 251 6.63 -20.42 20.00
N TYR A 252 7.38 -20.39 21.11
CA TYR A 252 8.15 -19.22 21.52
C TYR A 252 9.36 -18.97 20.63
N GLN A 253 10.00 -20.04 20.14
CA GLN A 253 11.06 -19.91 19.13
C GLN A 253 10.54 -19.21 17.88
N ALA A 254 9.38 -19.60 17.37
CA ALA A 254 8.78 -18.98 16.19
C ALA A 254 8.45 -17.49 16.42
N MET A 255 7.95 -17.10 17.60
CA MET A 255 7.65 -15.69 17.92
C MET A 255 8.90 -14.82 18.05
N LEU A 256 10.03 -15.41 18.47
CA LEU A 256 11.30 -14.70 18.63
C LEU A 256 12.13 -14.68 17.34
N ALA A 257 11.73 -15.47 16.35
CA ALA A 257 12.48 -15.70 15.13
C ALA A 257 12.52 -14.44 14.25
N PRO A 258 13.66 -14.14 13.58
CA PRO A 258 13.77 -12.98 12.70
C PRO A 258 12.79 -13.03 11.52
N GLU A 259 12.31 -14.21 11.13
CA GLU A 259 11.32 -14.42 10.07
C GLU A 259 9.98 -13.72 10.37
N GLN A 260 9.67 -13.42 11.63
CA GLN A 260 8.47 -12.64 11.99
C GLN A 260 8.47 -11.24 11.35
N TRP A 261 9.64 -10.63 11.18
CA TRP A 261 9.74 -9.35 10.48
C TRP A 261 9.35 -9.48 9.01
N GLN A 262 9.65 -10.62 8.38
CA GLN A 262 9.21 -10.89 7.01
C GLN A 262 7.69 -11.07 6.95
N VAL A 263 7.10 -11.81 7.89
CA VAL A 263 5.63 -11.95 8.00
C VAL A 263 4.95 -10.60 8.16
N LEU A 264 5.50 -9.71 9.02
CA LEU A 264 4.97 -8.35 9.20
C LEU A 264 5.08 -7.50 7.93
N ARG A 265 6.17 -7.64 7.17
CA ARG A 265 6.33 -6.95 5.88
C ARG A 265 5.30 -7.42 4.86
N ASP A 266 5.06 -8.72 4.79
CA ASP A 266 4.09 -9.31 3.87
C ASP A 266 2.66 -8.92 4.25
N GLU A 267 2.33 -8.92 5.54
CA GLU A 267 1.05 -8.42 6.06
C GLU A 267 0.87 -6.92 5.76
N PHE A 268 1.90 -6.09 5.99
CA PHE A 268 1.87 -4.68 5.63
C PHE A 268 1.60 -4.47 4.14
N ARG A 269 2.30 -5.22 3.28
CA ARG A 269 2.15 -5.14 1.83
C ARG A 269 0.75 -5.53 1.38
N ALA A 270 0.19 -6.62 1.92
CA ALA A 270 -1.18 -7.05 1.64
C ALA A 270 -2.20 -5.99 2.02
N ASN A 271 -2.05 -5.38 3.21
CA ASN A 271 -2.91 -4.29 3.67
C ASN A 271 -2.77 -3.03 2.78
N CYS A 272 -1.55 -2.69 2.36
CA CYS A 272 -1.32 -1.58 1.45
C CYS A 272 -2.02 -1.80 0.11
N TYR A 273 -1.86 -2.99 -0.50
CA TYR A 273 -2.52 -3.32 -1.75
C TYR A 273 -4.05 -3.30 -1.63
N ALA A 274 -4.60 -3.86 -0.55
CA ALA A 274 -6.03 -3.82 -0.30
C ALA A 274 -6.58 -2.38 -0.20
N LEU A 275 -5.85 -1.48 0.50
CA LEU A 275 -6.25 -0.07 0.61
C LEU A 275 -6.23 0.68 -0.72
N HIS A 276 -5.30 0.35 -1.61
CA HIS A 276 -5.14 1.00 -2.91
C HIS A 276 -5.89 0.28 -4.04
N SER A 277 -6.69 -0.75 -3.73
CA SER A 277 -7.37 -1.59 -4.72
C SER A 277 -6.42 -2.22 -5.74
N MET A 278 -5.19 -2.55 -5.31
CA MET A 278 -4.20 -3.24 -6.13
C MET A 278 -4.36 -4.75 -5.99
N ALA A 279 -4.06 -5.48 -7.06
CA ALA A 279 -3.93 -6.92 -6.98
C ALA A 279 -2.68 -7.30 -6.15
N GLU A 280 -2.77 -8.40 -5.41
CA GLU A 280 -1.64 -8.94 -4.64
C GLU A 280 -0.52 -9.41 -5.59
N GLN A 281 -0.91 -10.16 -6.63
CA GLN A 281 -0.02 -10.54 -7.72
C GLN A 281 0.15 -9.39 -8.70
N ALA A 282 1.38 -9.22 -9.21
CA ALA A 282 1.69 -8.20 -10.20
C ALA A 282 0.87 -8.42 -11.49
N PRO A 283 0.31 -7.38 -12.13
CA PRO A 283 -0.45 -7.52 -13.37
C PRO A 283 0.35 -8.21 -14.48
N LEU A 284 1.67 -8.01 -14.52
CA LEU A 284 2.56 -8.64 -15.51
C LEU A 284 2.48 -10.16 -15.44
N VAL A 285 2.52 -10.68 -14.21
CA VAL A 285 2.43 -12.11 -13.91
C VAL A 285 1.09 -12.67 -14.37
N LEU A 286 -0.01 -12.01 -13.99
CA LEU A 286 -1.36 -12.44 -14.33
C LEU A 286 -1.56 -12.47 -15.85
N THR A 287 -1.09 -11.44 -16.55
CA THR A 287 -1.20 -11.35 -18.01
C THR A 287 -0.32 -12.39 -18.71
N LEU A 288 0.89 -12.65 -18.19
CA LEU A 288 1.75 -13.71 -18.71
C LEU A 288 1.09 -15.09 -18.55
N GLN A 289 0.53 -15.39 -17.38
CA GLN A 289 -0.19 -16.65 -17.13
C GLN A 289 -1.42 -16.80 -18.01
N ALA A 290 -2.21 -15.73 -18.20
CA ALA A 290 -3.34 -15.72 -19.10
C ALA A 290 -2.90 -15.95 -20.56
N GLY A 291 -1.83 -15.29 -21.00
CA GLY A 291 -1.23 -15.47 -22.33
C GLY A 291 -0.74 -16.89 -22.56
N LEU A 292 -0.01 -17.47 -21.61
CA LEU A 292 0.43 -18.87 -21.67
C LEU A 292 -0.76 -19.84 -21.72
N THR A 293 -1.83 -19.55 -21.00
CA THR A 293 -3.05 -20.36 -21.01
C THR A 293 -3.77 -20.29 -22.36
N ALA A 294 -3.77 -19.13 -23.02
CA ALA A 294 -4.33 -18.96 -24.36
C ALA A 294 -3.55 -19.71 -25.45
N LEU A 295 -2.28 -20.05 -25.20
CA LEU A 295 -1.45 -20.88 -26.08
C LEU A 295 -1.69 -22.39 -25.90
N LYS A 296 -2.58 -22.80 -24.98
CA LYS A 296 -2.97 -24.21 -24.84
C LYS A 296 -3.63 -24.70 -26.11
N THR A 297 -3.11 -25.79 -26.64
CA THR A 297 -3.77 -26.57 -27.70
C THR A 297 -4.35 -27.86 -27.10
N PRO A 298 -5.27 -28.55 -27.79
CA PRO A 298 -5.80 -29.84 -27.33
C PRO A 298 -4.71 -30.89 -27.04
N HIS A 299 -3.55 -30.81 -27.71
CA HIS A 299 -2.42 -31.72 -27.52
C HIS A 299 -1.69 -31.50 -26.17
N CYS A 300 -1.84 -30.33 -25.54
CA CYS A 300 -1.12 -29.97 -24.32
C CYS A 300 -1.54 -30.77 -23.05
N GLY A 301 -2.54 -31.64 -23.14
CA GLY A 301 -3.03 -32.49 -22.04
C GLY A 301 -2.86 -34.00 -22.26
N HIS A 302 -2.34 -34.44 -23.41
CA HIS A 302 -2.17 -35.85 -23.71
C HIS A 302 -0.80 -36.35 -23.20
N PRO A 303 -0.74 -37.42 -22.38
CA PRO A 303 0.50 -37.91 -21.78
C PRO A 303 1.60 -38.31 -22.78
N GLY A 304 1.26 -38.54 -24.05
CA GLY A 304 2.19 -38.88 -25.13
C GLY A 304 2.65 -37.70 -26.01
N ASP A 305 1.98 -36.55 -25.95
CA ASP A 305 2.21 -35.41 -26.86
C ASP A 305 2.84 -34.20 -26.13
N ILE A 306 3.35 -34.41 -24.91
CA ILE A 306 3.99 -33.38 -24.11
C ILE A 306 5.35 -33.04 -24.71
N HIS A 307 5.42 -31.90 -25.39
CA HIS A 307 6.68 -31.39 -25.89
C HIS A 307 7.53 -30.81 -24.74
N VAL A 308 8.78 -31.28 -24.62
CA VAL A 308 9.68 -30.90 -23.52
C VAL A 308 9.95 -29.40 -23.45
N ASN A 309 9.94 -28.68 -24.58
CA ASN A 309 10.15 -27.22 -24.60
C ASN A 309 8.86 -26.41 -24.60
N CYS A 310 7.69 -27.04 -24.46
CA CYS A 310 6.44 -26.31 -24.38
C CYS A 310 6.28 -25.70 -22.98
N PRO A 311 6.21 -24.35 -22.85
CA PRO A 311 6.05 -23.69 -21.55
C PRO A 311 4.69 -23.96 -20.90
N VAL A 312 3.73 -24.48 -21.68
CA VAL A 312 2.36 -24.74 -21.28
C VAL A 312 2.15 -26.19 -20.79
N CYS A 313 2.83 -27.16 -21.40
CA CYS A 313 2.72 -28.58 -21.03
C CYS A 313 3.54 -28.94 -19.78
N ARG A 314 4.50 -28.10 -19.40
CA ARG A 314 5.25 -28.29 -18.15
C ARG A 314 4.41 -27.86 -16.95
N THR A 315 3.98 -28.84 -16.17
CA THR A 315 3.22 -28.66 -14.92
C THR A 315 4.00 -27.86 -13.86
N GLN A 316 5.33 -27.87 -13.92
CA GLN A 316 6.21 -27.09 -13.05
C GLN A 316 6.34 -25.61 -13.44
N THR A 317 5.71 -25.18 -14.54
CA THR A 317 5.90 -23.84 -15.13
C THR A 317 4.57 -23.08 -15.12
N LEU A 318 3.48 -23.73 -15.53
CA LEU A 318 2.15 -23.12 -15.48
C LEU A 318 1.63 -23.01 -14.03
N GLY A 319 1.54 -21.79 -13.48
CA GLY A 319 1.06 -21.51 -12.12
C GLY A 319 2.15 -21.25 -11.07
N THR A 320 3.39 -21.62 -11.36
CA THR A 320 4.59 -21.48 -10.49
C THR A 320 5.59 -20.46 -11.00
N LEU A 321 5.51 -20.03 -12.27
CA LEU A 321 6.39 -19.03 -12.91
C LEU A 321 6.50 -17.67 -12.18
N ALA A 322 5.72 -17.45 -11.13
CA ALA A 322 5.61 -16.15 -10.47
C ALA A 322 5.16 -16.20 -9.01
N GLN A 323 5.63 -17.21 -8.25
CA GLN A 323 5.70 -17.10 -6.79
C GLN A 323 6.93 -16.25 -6.42
#